data_AF-A0A1M5NBG2-F1
#
_entry.id   AF-A0A1M5NBG2-F1
#
_cell.length_a   1.000
_cell.length_b   1.000
_cell.length_c   1.000
_cell.angle_alpha   90.00
_cell.angle_beta   90.00
_cell.angle_gamma   90.00
#
_symmetry.space_group_name_H-M   'P 1'
#
loop_
_entity.id
_entity.type
_entity.pdbx_description
1 polymer ?
#
loop_
_entity_poly.entity_id
_entity_poly.type
_entity_poly.pdbx_seq_one_letter_code
_entity_poly.pdbx_strand_id
1 'polypeptide(L)'
;MKQRPITPATRIGGSKPRHGLARVLSKLGVCSRSQAQAWIAAGRVSVNGRITLDAERPTDAERDRIAVDGEPAQAVARVYIAMNKPRGIVVSADDERERDTVYALLRDAGLPWVGPVGRLDKASEGLLLLSNDTVWAAGITDPSSSLEKTYHVQINGLPDASALRAMHTGIDADGEHLAALRAQVLRVGGRNAWLEVVLDEGRNRQIRRLMAALGYDVLRLVRVAIGPLVLGDLGKGQWRHLTRDEFDALCKTPPAAPQPSTAPRSRHPR
;
A
#
# COMPACT_ATOMS: atom_id res chain seq x y z
N MET A 1 -63.76 20.64 -9.10
CA MET A 1 -62.59 20.52 -10.00
C MET A 1 -61.53 19.69 -9.29
N LYS A 2 -61.25 18.47 -9.78
CA LYS A 2 -60.37 17.51 -9.11
C LYS A 2 -58.90 17.82 -9.42
N GLN A 3 -58.09 18.01 -8.38
CA GLN A 3 -56.63 18.20 -8.46
C GLN A 3 -55.97 16.94 -9.05
N ARG A 4 -55.10 17.12 -10.05
CA ARG A 4 -54.26 16.06 -10.61
C ARG A 4 -53.12 15.76 -9.62
N PRO A 5 -52.82 14.48 -9.32
CA PRO A 5 -51.65 14.15 -8.52
C PRO A 5 -50.38 14.41 -9.35
N ILE A 6 -49.41 15.07 -8.72
CA ILE A 6 -48.06 15.27 -9.24
C ILE A 6 -47.32 13.95 -9.06
N THR A 7 -47.05 13.25 -10.16
CA THR A 7 -46.19 12.06 -10.15
C THR A 7 -44.77 12.48 -9.77
N PRO A 8 -44.15 11.94 -8.70
CA PRO A 8 -42.75 12.23 -8.43
C PRO A 8 -41.89 11.64 -9.55
N ALA A 9 -41.09 12.50 -10.18
CA ALA A 9 -40.11 12.08 -11.17
C ALA A 9 -39.20 11.00 -10.57
N THR A 10 -39.18 9.83 -11.20
CA THR A 10 -38.23 8.76 -10.92
C THR A 10 -36.82 9.36 -11.01
N ARG A 11 -36.12 9.45 -9.88
CA ARG A 11 -34.68 9.73 -9.86
C ARG A 11 -34.01 8.62 -10.67
N ILE A 12 -33.56 8.96 -11.87
CA ILE A 12 -32.72 8.10 -12.70
C ILE A 12 -31.47 7.80 -11.86
N GLY A 13 -31.29 6.53 -11.51
CA GLY A 13 -30.16 6.06 -10.72
C GLY A 13 -28.86 6.58 -11.32
N GLY A 14 -28.04 7.23 -10.48
CA GLY A 14 -26.75 7.78 -10.91
C GLY A 14 -25.92 6.67 -11.56
N SER A 15 -25.59 6.84 -12.85
CA SER A 15 -24.68 5.91 -13.53
C SER A 15 -23.36 5.90 -12.76
N LYS A 16 -22.85 4.72 -12.42
CA LYS A 16 -21.51 4.58 -11.85
C LYS A 16 -20.49 5.32 -12.72
N PRO A 17 -19.45 5.91 -12.11
CA PRO A 17 -18.44 6.65 -12.84
C PRO A 17 -17.74 5.72 -13.83
N ARG A 18 -17.67 6.15 -15.10
CA ARG A 18 -16.85 5.48 -16.12
C ARG A 18 -15.38 5.74 -15.84
N HIS A 19 -14.54 4.77 -16.18
CA HIS A 19 -13.10 4.87 -16.01
C HIS A 19 -12.38 4.52 -17.31
N GLY A 20 -11.14 4.97 -17.49
CA GLY A 20 -10.33 4.57 -18.62
C GLY A 20 -10.16 3.04 -18.70
N LEU A 21 -10.20 2.49 -19.91
CA LEU A 21 -10.18 1.05 -20.16
C LEU A 21 -8.99 0.33 -19.50
N ALA A 22 -7.79 0.91 -19.55
CA ALA A 22 -6.61 0.32 -18.90
C ALA A 22 -6.78 0.22 -17.37
N ARG A 23 -7.43 1.23 -16.75
CA ARG A 23 -7.77 1.21 -15.34
C ARG A 23 -8.83 0.15 -15.04
N VAL A 24 -9.80 -0.04 -15.93
CA VAL A 24 -10.85 -1.06 -15.78
C VAL A 24 -10.24 -2.47 -15.82
N LEU A 25 -9.43 -2.79 -16.82
CA LEU A 25 -8.75 -4.09 -16.92
C LEU A 25 -7.89 -4.39 -15.68
N SER A 26 -7.17 -3.38 -15.17
CA SER A 26 -6.37 -3.55 -13.96
C SER A 26 -7.23 -3.77 -12.71
N LYS A 27 -8.35 -3.05 -12.58
CA LYS A 27 -9.32 -3.24 -11.49
C LYS A 27 -10.03 -4.59 -11.54
N LEU A 28 -10.21 -5.17 -12.73
CA LEU A 28 -10.73 -6.53 -12.88
C LEU A 28 -9.72 -7.61 -12.46
N GLY A 29 -8.46 -7.22 -12.18
CA GLY A 29 -7.38 -8.13 -11.80
C GLY A 29 -6.85 -8.97 -12.98
N VAL A 30 -7.04 -8.49 -14.21
CA VAL A 30 -6.60 -9.17 -15.43
C VAL A 30 -5.10 -8.97 -15.66
N CYS A 31 -4.61 -7.73 -15.50
CA CYS A 31 -3.20 -7.38 -15.68
C CYS A 31 -2.86 -6.04 -14.98
N SER A 32 -1.58 -5.64 -15.02
CA SER A 32 -1.17 -4.31 -14.58
C SER A 32 -1.75 -3.21 -15.48
N ARG A 33 -1.84 -1.96 -15.00
CA ARG A 33 -2.33 -0.84 -15.83
C ARG A 33 -1.41 -0.59 -17.04
N SER A 34 -0.08 -0.64 -16.85
CA SER A 34 0.89 -0.51 -17.94
C SER A 34 0.74 -1.63 -18.96
N GLN A 35 0.55 -2.87 -18.49
CA GLN A 35 0.33 -4.02 -19.37
C GLN A 35 -0.97 -3.87 -20.16
N ALA A 36 -2.04 -3.39 -19.51
CA ALA A 36 -3.30 -3.08 -20.18
C ALA A 36 -3.11 -2.01 -21.26
N GLN A 37 -2.35 -0.94 -20.99
CA GLN A 37 -2.02 0.08 -21.99
C GLN A 37 -1.27 -0.53 -23.18
N ALA A 38 -0.30 -1.40 -22.94
CA ALA A 38 0.45 -2.07 -23.99
C ALA A 38 -0.45 -3.00 -24.84
N TRP A 39 -1.34 -3.78 -24.22
CA TRP A 39 -2.28 -4.64 -24.95
C TRP A 39 -3.28 -3.83 -25.78
N ILE A 40 -3.79 -2.73 -25.23
CA ILE A 40 -4.69 -1.81 -25.94
C ILE A 40 -3.97 -1.20 -27.14
N ALA A 41 -2.75 -0.68 -26.96
CA ALA A 41 -1.94 -0.12 -28.05
C ALA A 41 -1.62 -1.15 -29.14
N ALA A 42 -1.46 -2.42 -28.76
CA ALA A 42 -1.24 -3.54 -29.68
C ALA A 42 -2.53 -4.05 -30.37
N GLY A 43 -3.69 -3.46 -30.11
CA GLY A 43 -4.96 -3.88 -30.72
C GLY A 43 -5.53 -5.20 -30.21
N ARG A 44 -5.06 -5.69 -29.05
CA ARG A 44 -5.48 -6.96 -28.44
C ARG A 44 -6.78 -6.87 -27.65
N VAL A 45 -7.24 -5.65 -27.35
CA VAL A 45 -8.40 -5.40 -26.49
C VAL A 45 -9.58 -4.92 -27.31
N SER A 46 -10.75 -5.52 -27.09
CA SER A 46 -12.01 -5.08 -27.66
C SER A 46 -13.03 -4.70 -26.59
N VAL A 47 -13.87 -3.71 -26.90
CA VAL A 47 -14.99 -3.29 -26.06
C VAL A 47 -16.26 -3.34 -26.92
N ASN A 48 -17.23 -4.14 -26.50
CA ASN A 48 -18.46 -4.43 -27.22
C ASN A 48 -18.21 -4.93 -28.65
N GLY A 49 -17.19 -5.80 -28.82
CA GLY A 49 -16.83 -6.44 -30.09
C GLY A 49 -16.03 -5.54 -31.04
N ARG A 50 -15.63 -4.34 -30.62
CA ARG A 50 -14.79 -3.44 -31.42
C ARG A 50 -13.42 -3.27 -30.78
N ILE A 51 -12.36 -3.57 -31.52
CA ILE A 51 -10.98 -3.30 -31.11
C ILE A 51 -10.84 -1.81 -30.83
N THR A 52 -10.11 -1.47 -29.77
CA THR A 52 -9.86 -0.09 -29.37
C THR A 52 -8.41 0.08 -29.00
N LEU A 53 -7.82 1.22 -29.39
CA LEU A 53 -6.43 1.58 -29.11
C LEU A 53 -6.33 2.71 -28.07
N ASP A 54 -7.47 3.19 -27.57
CA ASP A 54 -7.55 4.25 -26.56
C ASP A 54 -7.60 3.64 -25.16
N ALA A 55 -6.48 3.75 -24.44
CA ALA A 55 -6.36 3.25 -23.08
C ALA A 55 -7.22 4.00 -22.06
N GLU A 56 -7.60 5.25 -22.36
CA GLU A 56 -8.42 6.10 -21.50
C GLU A 56 -9.89 6.13 -21.94
N ARG A 57 -10.27 5.29 -22.91
CA ARG A 57 -11.66 5.10 -23.33
C ARG A 57 -12.56 4.91 -22.11
N PRO A 58 -13.55 5.80 -21.88
CA PRO A 58 -14.49 5.66 -20.79
C PRO A 58 -15.27 4.35 -20.91
N THR A 59 -15.08 3.47 -19.94
CA THR A 59 -15.60 2.10 -19.93
C THR A 59 -16.31 1.83 -18.60
N ASP A 60 -17.45 1.15 -18.68
CA ASP A 60 -18.23 0.67 -17.53
C ASP A 60 -18.13 -0.85 -17.45
N ALA A 61 -17.39 -1.37 -16.46
CA ALA A 61 -17.12 -2.80 -16.31
C ALA A 61 -18.39 -3.66 -16.11
N GLU A 62 -19.50 -3.06 -15.66
CA GLU A 62 -20.76 -3.80 -15.42
C GLU A 62 -21.64 -3.85 -16.68
N ARG A 63 -21.41 -2.97 -17.65
CA ARG A 63 -22.24 -2.84 -18.86
C ARG A 63 -21.50 -3.21 -20.13
N ASP A 64 -20.22 -2.87 -20.22
CA ASP A 64 -19.42 -3.08 -21.40
C ASP A 64 -18.83 -4.50 -21.42
N ARG A 65 -18.94 -5.17 -22.57
CA ARG A 65 -18.28 -6.46 -22.79
C ARG A 65 -16.84 -6.22 -23.23
N ILE A 66 -15.91 -6.44 -22.32
CA ILE A 66 -14.47 -6.29 -22.56
C ILE A 66 -13.90 -7.67 -22.88
N ALA A 67 -13.07 -7.77 -23.91
CA ALA A 67 -12.34 -8.99 -24.24
C ALA A 67 -10.88 -8.69 -24.58
N VAL A 68 -9.99 -9.60 -24.19
CA VAL A 68 -8.56 -9.58 -24.52
C VAL A 68 -8.27 -10.81 -25.38
N ASP A 69 -7.74 -10.61 -26.58
CA ASP A 69 -7.48 -11.68 -27.56
C ASP A 69 -8.72 -12.56 -27.85
N GLY A 70 -9.91 -11.97 -27.79
CA GLY A 70 -11.19 -12.66 -28.01
C GLY A 70 -11.81 -13.28 -26.76
N GLU A 71 -11.06 -13.40 -25.66
CA GLU A 71 -11.55 -13.97 -24.41
C GLU A 71 -12.17 -12.91 -23.48
N PRO A 72 -13.34 -13.16 -22.86
CA PRO A 72 -13.96 -12.20 -21.95
C PRO A 72 -13.09 -11.83 -20.76
N ALA A 73 -12.85 -10.53 -20.57
CA ALA A 73 -12.16 -9.99 -19.40
C ALA A 73 -13.13 -9.90 -18.21
N GLN A 74 -13.22 -10.96 -17.44
CA GLN A 74 -14.07 -11.03 -16.25
C GLN A 74 -13.31 -10.65 -14.97
N ALA A 75 -14.04 -10.20 -13.95
CA ALA A 75 -13.47 -9.95 -12.65
C ALA A 75 -12.95 -11.27 -12.04
N VAL A 76 -11.67 -11.32 -11.71
CA VAL A 76 -11.08 -12.46 -11.01
C VAL A 76 -11.37 -12.41 -9.50
N ALA A 77 -11.26 -13.56 -8.84
CA ALA A 77 -11.41 -13.64 -7.39
C ALA A 77 -10.41 -12.70 -6.69
N ARG A 78 -10.84 -12.07 -5.59
CA ARG A 78 -9.98 -11.18 -4.81
C ARG A 78 -8.90 -11.99 -4.08
N VAL A 79 -7.67 -11.51 -4.16
CA VAL A 79 -6.49 -12.14 -3.56
C VAL A 79 -5.84 -11.15 -2.60
N TYR A 80 -5.46 -11.64 -1.43
CA TYR A 80 -4.74 -10.88 -0.41
C TYR A 80 -3.58 -11.75 0.08
N ILE A 81 -2.35 -11.32 -0.16
CA ILE A 81 -1.16 -12.07 0.23
C ILE A 81 -0.19 -11.19 1.03
N ALA A 82 0.48 -11.82 1.99
CA ALA A 82 1.67 -11.30 2.64
C ALA A 82 2.91 -11.97 2.05
N MET A 83 3.95 -11.18 1.79
CA MET A 83 5.23 -11.64 1.28
C MET A 83 6.35 -11.10 2.17
N ASN A 84 7.34 -11.95 2.46
CA ASN A 84 8.61 -11.48 3.00
C ASN A 84 9.55 -11.11 1.85
N LYS A 85 9.52 -9.85 1.44
CA LYS A 85 10.35 -9.35 0.34
C LYS A 85 11.83 -9.42 0.73
N PRO A 86 12.70 -10.09 -0.06
CA PRO A 86 14.14 -10.07 0.18
C PRO A 86 14.78 -8.75 -0.30
N ARG A 87 16.00 -8.49 0.19
CA ARG A 87 16.83 -7.36 -0.24
C ARG A 87 17.27 -7.58 -1.69
N GLY A 88 17.38 -6.51 -2.46
CA GLY A 88 17.86 -6.54 -3.84
C GLY A 88 16.74 -6.64 -4.89
N ILE A 89 15.53 -7.00 -4.50
CA ILE A 89 14.37 -7.09 -5.40
C ILE A 89 13.60 -5.76 -5.42
N VAL A 90 13.08 -5.36 -6.58
CA VAL A 90 12.29 -4.13 -6.79
C VAL A 90 10.80 -4.41 -6.64
N VAL A 91 10.07 -3.48 -6.03
CA VAL A 91 8.59 -3.48 -6.04
C VAL A 91 8.13 -2.59 -7.20
N SER A 92 8.00 -3.19 -8.39
CA SER A 92 7.51 -2.53 -9.60
C SER A 92 6.56 -3.46 -10.33
N ALA A 93 5.39 -2.94 -10.70
CA ALA A 93 4.44 -3.57 -11.60
C ALA A 93 4.75 -3.31 -13.09
N ASP A 94 5.75 -2.47 -13.36
CA ASP A 94 6.28 -2.22 -14.69
C ASP A 94 7.33 -3.28 -15.03
N ASP A 95 7.03 -4.02 -16.09
CA ASP A 95 7.60 -5.33 -16.40
C ASP A 95 8.90 -5.24 -17.22
N GLU A 96 9.66 -4.16 -17.05
CA GLU A 96 10.81 -3.89 -17.93
C GLU A 96 11.95 -4.92 -17.73
N ARG A 97 11.97 -5.64 -16.60
CA ARG A 97 12.91 -6.75 -16.30
C ARG A 97 12.31 -7.72 -15.28
N GLU A 98 11.42 -8.62 -15.73
CA GLU A 98 10.72 -9.65 -14.94
C GLU A 98 11.54 -10.37 -13.82
N ARG A 99 12.87 -10.48 -13.96
CA ARG A 99 13.73 -11.25 -13.04
C ARG A 99 14.10 -10.52 -11.74
N ASP A 100 14.01 -9.20 -11.69
CA ASP A 100 14.45 -8.39 -10.54
C ASP A 100 13.29 -7.81 -9.72
N THR A 101 12.06 -8.29 -9.94
CA THR A 101 10.85 -7.79 -9.27
C THR A 101 10.26 -8.81 -8.31
N VAL A 102 9.38 -8.36 -7.42
CA VAL A 102 8.64 -9.26 -6.51
C VAL A 102 7.77 -10.28 -7.25
N TYR A 103 7.46 -10.04 -8.53
CA TYR A 103 6.70 -10.95 -9.37
C TYR A 103 7.50 -12.18 -9.80
N ALA A 104 8.84 -12.11 -9.81
CA ALA A 104 9.68 -13.29 -9.99
C ALA A 104 9.40 -14.36 -8.91
N LEU A 105 9.04 -13.94 -7.70
CA LEU A 105 8.70 -14.81 -6.58
C LEU A 105 7.28 -15.40 -6.67
N LEU A 106 6.45 -14.91 -7.60
CA LEU A 106 5.05 -15.30 -7.80
C LEU A 106 4.82 -16.04 -9.13
N ARG A 107 5.86 -16.22 -9.96
CA ARG A 107 5.74 -16.74 -11.34
C ARG A 107 4.97 -18.07 -11.40
N ASP A 108 5.25 -18.97 -10.47
CA ASP A 108 4.68 -20.32 -10.45
C ASP A 108 3.52 -20.46 -9.45
N ALA A 109 3.00 -19.34 -8.94
CA ALA A 109 1.97 -19.32 -7.91
C ALA A 109 0.56 -19.60 -8.44
N GLY A 110 0.34 -19.49 -9.76
CA GLY A 110 -1.01 -19.62 -10.36
C GLY A 110 -2.00 -18.55 -9.89
N LEU A 111 -1.51 -17.44 -9.33
CA LEU A 111 -2.34 -16.32 -8.88
C LEU A 111 -2.79 -15.46 -10.07
N PRO A 112 -4.00 -14.86 -10.01
CA PRO A 112 -4.31 -13.75 -10.90
C PRO A 112 -3.36 -12.58 -10.65
N TRP A 113 -3.41 -11.57 -11.52
CA TRP A 113 -2.64 -10.34 -11.34
C TRP A 113 -2.91 -9.71 -9.97
N VAL A 114 -1.87 -9.43 -9.20
CA VAL A 114 -1.93 -8.68 -7.92
C VAL A 114 -1.01 -7.46 -7.97
N GLY A 115 -1.48 -6.32 -7.48
CA GLY A 115 -0.66 -5.12 -7.32
C GLY A 115 -0.01 -5.05 -5.93
N PRO A 116 1.12 -4.34 -5.77
CA PRO A 116 1.71 -4.13 -4.46
C PRO A 116 0.86 -3.14 -3.65
N VAL A 117 0.66 -3.43 -2.37
CA VAL A 117 0.00 -2.53 -1.42
C VAL A 117 1.08 -1.75 -0.67
N GLY A 118 1.35 -0.55 -1.19
CA GLY A 118 2.51 0.25 -0.81
C GLY A 118 3.80 -0.29 -1.43
N ARG A 119 4.94 0.28 -1.05
CA ARG A 119 6.26 -0.11 -1.60
C ARG A 119 7.30 -0.31 -0.50
N LEU A 120 8.30 -1.12 -0.83
CA LEU A 120 9.56 -1.20 -0.11
C LEU A 120 10.68 -0.92 -1.12
N ASP A 121 11.69 -0.16 -0.69
CA ASP A 121 12.85 0.11 -1.53
C ASP A 121 13.59 -1.18 -1.90
N LYS A 122 14.35 -1.15 -3.00
CA LYS A 122 15.19 -2.27 -3.44
C LYS A 122 16.09 -2.79 -2.31
N ALA A 123 16.68 -1.88 -1.53
CA ALA A 123 17.60 -2.20 -0.44
C ALA A 123 16.90 -2.58 0.90
N SER A 124 15.57 -2.53 0.95
CA SER A 124 14.76 -2.85 2.13
C SER A 124 14.13 -4.24 2.03
N GLU A 125 13.87 -4.85 3.18
CA GLU A 125 13.36 -6.21 3.34
C GLU A 125 12.02 -6.23 4.09
N GLY A 126 11.36 -7.37 4.11
CA GLY A 126 10.29 -7.68 5.05
C GLY A 126 8.89 -7.61 4.45
N LEU A 127 7.90 -7.38 5.32
CA LEU A 127 6.48 -7.53 5.05
C LEU A 127 6.02 -6.60 3.91
N LEU A 128 5.60 -7.21 2.81
CA LEU A 128 4.95 -6.58 1.67
C LEU A 128 3.60 -7.25 1.45
N LEU A 129 2.56 -6.43 1.32
CA LEU A 129 1.23 -6.90 0.98
C LEU A 129 1.04 -6.78 -0.53
N LEU A 130 0.35 -7.75 -1.15
CA LEU A 130 -0.11 -7.65 -2.54
C LEU A 130 -1.59 -8.03 -2.65
N SER A 131 -2.32 -7.34 -3.53
CA SER A 131 -3.73 -7.60 -3.77
C SER A 131 -4.20 -7.05 -5.13
N ASN A 132 -5.23 -7.66 -5.69
CA ASN A 132 -6.00 -7.13 -6.81
C ASN A 132 -7.21 -6.29 -6.37
N ASP A 133 -7.48 -6.20 -5.06
CA ASP A 133 -8.49 -5.32 -4.49
C ASP A 133 -7.91 -3.92 -4.28
N THR A 134 -8.07 -3.08 -5.30
CA THR A 134 -7.55 -1.70 -5.27
C THR A 134 -8.17 -0.81 -4.19
N VAL A 135 -9.39 -1.12 -3.72
CA VAL A 135 -10.05 -0.35 -2.65
C VAL A 135 -9.42 -0.68 -1.31
N TRP A 136 -9.24 -1.98 -1.03
CA TRP A 136 -8.53 -2.44 0.16
C TRP A 136 -7.08 -1.95 0.19
N ALA A 137 -6.38 -2.05 -0.94
CA ALA A 137 -5.01 -1.57 -1.07
C ALA A 137 -4.90 -0.06 -0.78
N ALA A 138 -5.79 0.74 -1.37
CA ALA A 138 -5.85 2.18 -1.12
C ALA A 138 -6.07 2.48 0.36
N GLY A 139 -7.04 1.79 0.99
CA GLY A 139 -7.33 1.95 2.42
C GLY A 139 -6.14 1.67 3.34
N ILE A 140 -5.27 0.71 3.00
CA ILE A 140 -4.06 0.41 3.78
C ILE A 140 -2.96 1.47 3.56
N THR A 141 -2.83 1.96 2.34
CA THR A 141 -1.77 2.93 1.98
C THR A 141 -2.15 4.37 2.30
N ASP A 142 -3.42 4.63 2.60
CA ASP A 142 -3.92 5.95 2.92
C ASP A 142 -3.16 6.49 4.15
N PRO A 143 -2.59 7.71 4.09
CA PRO A 143 -1.96 8.34 5.24
C PRO A 143 -2.88 8.45 6.47
N SER A 144 -4.21 8.51 6.26
CA SER A 144 -5.22 8.55 7.32
C SER A 144 -5.58 7.17 7.90
N SER A 145 -5.06 6.07 7.34
CA SER A 145 -5.41 4.69 7.74
C SER A 145 -5.04 4.35 9.19
N SER A 146 -4.21 5.16 9.86
CA SER A 146 -3.66 4.93 11.20
C SER A 146 -2.87 3.62 11.36
N LEU A 147 -2.62 2.89 10.26
CA LEU A 147 -1.85 1.66 10.28
C LEU A 147 -0.37 1.96 10.42
N GLU A 148 0.11 1.84 11.65
CA GLU A 148 1.52 1.92 11.99
C GLU A 148 2.34 0.88 11.23
N LYS A 149 3.58 1.22 10.89
CA LYS A 149 4.52 0.38 10.19
C LYS A 149 5.73 0.24 11.07
N THR A 150 5.97 -0.97 11.57
CA THR A 150 7.09 -1.26 12.46
C THR A 150 8.25 -1.80 11.66
N TYR A 151 9.42 -1.21 11.88
CA TYR A 151 10.65 -1.58 11.21
C TYR A 151 11.72 -1.96 12.21
N HIS A 152 12.46 -3.01 11.90
CA HIS A 152 13.74 -3.31 12.54
C HIS A 152 14.86 -2.76 11.68
N VAL A 153 15.64 -1.85 12.26
CA VAL A 153 16.67 -1.07 11.57
C VAL A 153 18.02 -1.38 12.20
N GLN A 154 18.95 -1.91 11.43
CA GLN A 154 20.33 -2.03 11.85
C GLN A 154 21.10 -0.80 11.39
N ILE A 155 21.77 -0.14 12.32
CA ILE A 155 22.60 1.05 12.05
C ILE A 155 24.08 0.79 12.38
N ASN A 156 24.96 1.49 11.66
CA ASN A 156 26.38 1.59 11.99
C ASN A 156 26.56 2.69 13.04
N GLY A 157 26.97 2.31 14.25
CA GLY A 157 27.03 3.22 15.40
C GLY A 157 26.10 2.81 16.55
N LEU A 158 26.24 3.54 17.66
CA LEU A 158 25.49 3.32 18.89
C LEU A 158 24.65 4.58 19.17
N PRO A 159 23.32 4.50 19.07
CA PRO A 159 22.46 5.64 19.30
C PRO A 159 22.39 5.94 20.79
N ASP A 160 22.62 7.18 21.15
CA ASP A 160 22.44 7.67 22.51
C ASP A 160 20.99 8.14 22.74
N ALA A 161 20.69 8.54 23.98
CA ALA A 161 19.35 9.03 24.32
C ALA A 161 18.99 10.33 23.58
N SER A 162 19.97 11.13 23.16
CA SER A 162 19.71 12.36 22.41
C SER A 162 19.25 12.06 20.98
N ALA A 163 19.89 11.09 20.30
CA ALA A 163 19.50 10.63 18.98
C ALA A 163 18.08 10.03 18.97
N LEU A 164 17.73 9.21 19.96
CA LEU A 164 16.38 8.64 20.07
C LEU A 164 15.31 9.71 20.28
N ARG A 165 15.59 10.72 21.12
CA ARG A 165 14.70 11.88 21.29
C ARG A 165 14.55 12.66 19.99
N ALA A 166 15.65 12.91 19.27
CA ALA A 166 15.63 13.61 17.99
C ALA A 166 14.80 12.86 16.93
N MET A 167 14.84 11.53 16.90
CA MET A 167 13.96 10.74 16.02
C MET A 167 12.48 10.97 16.31
N HIS A 168 12.11 11.11 17.59
CA HIS A 168 10.72 11.32 18.01
C HIS A 168 10.26 12.77 17.80
N THR A 169 11.08 13.76 18.19
CA THR A 169 10.76 15.18 17.98
C THR A 169 10.77 15.56 16.50
N GLY A 170 11.58 14.83 15.73
CA GLY A 170 11.78 14.99 14.30
C GLY A 170 12.91 15.95 13.94
N ILE A 171 13.32 15.86 12.67
CA ILE A 171 14.51 16.50 12.11
C ILE A 171 14.19 16.95 10.68
N ASP A 172 14.62 18.16 10.34
CA ASP A 172 14.54 18.66 8.97
C ASP A 172 15.59 17.97 8.08
N ALA A 173 15.12 17.31 7.03
CA ALA A 173 15.95 16.69 6.01
C ALA A 173 15.30 16.88 4.63
N ASP A 174 16.07 17.37 3.65
CA ASP A 174 15.60 17.63 2.28
C ASP A 174 14.35 18.54 2.21
N GLY A 175 14.26 19.56 3.07
CA GLY A 175 13.12 20.49 3.13
C GLY A 175 11.87 19.89 3.78
N GLU A 176 12.01 18.76 4.46
CA GLU A 176 10.92 18.03 5.10
C GLU A 176 11.23 17.71 6.56
N HIS A 177 10.28 17.97 7.47
CA HIS A 177 10.38 17.47 8.84
C HIS A 177 10.08 15.97 8.86
N LEU A 178 11.06 15.17 9.31
CA LEU A 178 10.95 13.72 9.42
C LEU A 178 10.94 13.33 10.89
N ALA A 179 9.91 12.63 11.32
CA ALA A 179 9.82 12.06 12.67
C ALA A 179 9.45 10.58 12.61
N ALA A 180 9.74 9.86 13.68
CA ALA A 180 9.19 8.55 13.98
C ALA A 180 8.20 8.67 15.13
N LEU A 181 7.10 7.92 15.05
CA LEU A 181 6.13 7.84 16.13
C LEU A 181 6.77 7.24 17.39
N ARG A 182 7.63 6.24 17.20
CA ARG A 182 8.43 5.62 18.27
C ARG A 182 9.75 5.12 17.71
N ALA A 183 10.81 5.28 18.50
CA ALA A 183 12.12 4.70 18.23
C ALA A 183 12.72 4.16 19.53
N GLN A 184 13.17 2.91 19.53
CA GLN A 184 13.80 2.29 20.69
C GLN A 184 14.89 1.31 20.29
N VAL A 185 15.87 1.12 21.17
CA VAL A 185 16.95 0.14 20.97
C VAL A 185 16.44 -1.25 21.29
N LEU A 186 16.59 -2.18 20.34
CA LEU A 186 16.28 -3.60 20.52
C LEU A 186 17.50 -4.38 21.02
N ARG A 187 18.67 -4.10 20.45
CA ARG A 187 19.94 -4.72 20.87
C ARG A 187 21.12 -3.86 20.45
N VAL A 188 22.17 -3.90 21.26
CA VAL A 188 23.44 -3.22 21.03
C VAL A 188 24.52 -4.26 20.79
N GLY A 189 25.31 -4.07 19.73
CA GLY A 189 26.56 -4.78 19.48
C GLY A 189 27.76 -3.87 19.76
N GLY A 190 28.96 -4.29 19.33
CA GLY A 190 30.17 -3.50 19.57
C GLY A 190 30.25 -2.20 18.74
N ARG A 191 29.84 -2.25 17.47
CA ARG A 191 29.88 -1.10 16.53
C ARG A 191 28.55 -0.84 15.81
N ASN A 192 27.51 -1.60 16.13
CA ASN A 192 26.21 -1.48 15.50
C ASN A 192 25.11 -1.67 16.53
N ALA A 193 23.92 -1.15 16.22
CA ALA A 193 22.74 -1.33 17.03
C ALA A 193 21.56 -1.72 16.13
N TRP A 194 20.61 -2.44 16.71
CA TRP A 194 19.30 -2.63 16.12
C TRP A 194 18.29 -1.77 16.86
N LEU A 195 17.50 -1.06 16.07
CA LEU A 195 16.41 -0.21 16.50
C LEU A 195 15.09 -0.79 16.03
N GLU A 196 14.06 -0.62 16.83
CA GLU A 196 12.70 -0.64 16.37
C GLU A 196 12.28 0.80 16.09
N VAL A 197 11.74 1.03 14.89
CA VAL A 197 11.25 2.34 14.45
C VAL A 197 9.83 2.15 13.94
N VAL A 198 8.89 2.90 14.51
CA VAL A 198 7.47 2.88 14.14
C VAL A 198 7.14 4.17 13.42
N LEU A 199 6.52 4.06 12.24
CA LEU A 199 6.00 5.18 11.46
C LEU A 199 4.50 5.02 11.25
N ASP A 200 3.73 6.10 11.30
CA ASP A 200 2.34 6.15 10.85
C ASP A 200 2.24 6.38 9.33
N GLU A 201 3.16 7.16 8.77
CA GLU A 201 3.29 7.42 7.35
C GLU A 201 4.36 6.58 6.63
N GLY A 202 4.39 6.67 5.30
CA GLY A 202 5.29 5.89 4.44
C GLY A 202 6.00 6.74 3.39
N ARG A 203 6.61 7.87 3.80
CA ARG A 203 7.31 8.76 2.86
C ARG A 203 8.54 8.09 2.27
N ASN A 204 8.94 8.56 1.09
CA ASN A 204 10.06 7.97 0.37
C ASN A 204 11.32 7.95 1.26
N ARG A 205 11.86 6.75 1.48
CA ARG A 205 13.11 6.50 2.22
C ARG A 205 13.19 7.17 3.60
N GLN A 206 12.05 7.45 4.26
CA GLN A 206 11.96 8.23 5.49
C GLN A 206 12.96 7.80 6.58
N ILE A 207 12.98 6.51 6.95
CA ILE A 207 13.90 5.99 7.97
C ILE A 207 15.36 6.22 7.56
N ARG A 208 15.72 5.99 6.29
CA ARG A 208 17.11 6.15 5.84
C ARG A 208 17.54 7.62 5.87
N ARG A 209 16.66 8.54 5.50
CA ARG A 209 16.93 9.98 5.57
C ARG A 209 17.03 10.47 7.01
N LEU A 210 16.11 10.04 7.88
CA LEU A 210 16.13 10.34 9.30
C LEU A 210 17.44 9.88 9.97
N MET A 211 17.87 8.65 9.68
CA MET A 211 19.12 8.10 10.22
C MET A 211 20.35 8.83 9.68
N ALA A 212 20.37 9.14 8.38
CA ALA A 212 21.47 9.88 7.76
C ALA A 212 21.62 11.29 8.33
N ALA A 213 20.51 11.99 8.57
CA ALA A 213 20.50 13.31 9.21
C ALA A 213 21.06 13.28 10.65
N LEU A 214 20.98 12.13 11.32
CA LEU A 214 21.57 11.88 12.64
C LEU A 214 23.00 11.33 12.58
N GLY A 215 23.59 11.17 11.38
CA GLY A 215 24.94 10.64 11.20
C GLY A 215 25.05 9.12 11.28
N TYR A 216 23.94 8.38 11.12
CA TYR A 216 23.93 6.91 11.14
C TYR A 216 23.67 6.31 9.76
N ASP A 217 24.53 5.38 9.34
CA ASP A 217 24.30 4.57 8.15
C ASP A 217 23.35 3.40 8.46
N VAL A 218 22.32 3.23 7.62
CA VAL A 218 21.41 2.08 7.72
C VAL A 218 21.98 0.88 6.99
N LEU A 219 22.49 -0.09 7.76
CA LEU A 219 23.04 -1.36 7.28
C LEU A 219 21.94 -2.31 6.79
N ARG A 220 20.83 -2.38 7.53
CA ARG A 220 19.70 -3.27 7.23
C ARG A 220 18.38 -2.64 7.66
N LEU A 221 17.33 -2.82 6.86
CA LEU A 221 16.01 -2.29 7.13
C LEU A 221 14.96 -3.34 6.79
N VAL A 222 14.24 -3.82 7.80
CA VAL A 222 13.22 -4.86 7.66
C VAL A 222 11.90 -4.32 8.17
N ARG A 223 10.86 -4.26 7.33
CA ARG A 223 9.49 -4.01 7.83
C ARG A 223 8.96 -5.30 8.44
N VAL A 224 8.70 -5.28 9.75
CA VAL A 224 8.29 -6.47 10.50
C VAL A 224 6.79 -6.49 10.81
N ALA A 225 6.10 -5.35 10.69
CA ALA A 225 4.65 -5.30 10.85
C ALA A 225 3.99 -4.17 10.03
N ILE A 226 2.72 -4.36 9.72
CA ILE A 226 1.79 -3.34 9.22
C ILE A 226 0.52 -3.44 10.09
N GLY A 227 0.31 -2.45 10.95
CA GLY A 227 -0.67 -2.49 12.01
C GLY A 227 -0.59 -3.80 12.80
N PRO A 228 -1.69 -4.56 12.93
CA PRO A 228 -1.72 -5.82 13.66
C PRO A 228 -1.06 -7.00 12.92
N LEU A 229 -0.81 -6.88 11.61
CA LEU A 229 -0.20 -7.96 10.84
C LEU A 229 1.31 -7.96 11.05
N VAL A 230 1.83 -9.05 11.62
CA VAL A 230 3.27 -9.27 11.83
C VAL A 230 3.86 -10.21 10.78
N LEU A 231 5.13 -10.00 10.44
CA LEU A 231 5.88 -10.84 9.50
C LEU A 231 6.03 -12.28 10.01
N GLY A 232 6.22 -12.45 11.32
CA GLY A 232 6.39 -13.74 11.98
C GLY A 232 7.51 -14.58 11.36
N ASP A 233 7.23 -15.88 11.19
CA ASP A 233 8.18 -16.87 10.66
C ASP A 233 8.15 -17.00 9.13
N LEU A 234 7.47 -16.09 8.42
CA LEU A 234 7.41 -16.12 6.96
C LEU A 234 8.84 -15.97 6.39
N GLY A 235 9.36 -17.02 5.76
CA GLY A 235 10.73 -17.06 5.26
C GLY A 235 10.97 -16.06 4.12
N LYS A 236 12.22 -15.61 3.95
CA LYS A 236 12.59 -14.65 2.89
C LYS A 236 12.20 -15.19 1.51
N GLY A 237 11.56 -14.35 0.70
CA GLY A 237 11.06 -14.71 -0.62
C GLY A 237 9.76 -15.51 -0.61
N GLN A 238 9.32 -16.01 0.55
CA GLN A 238 8.05 -16.71 0.67
C GLN A 238 6.88 -15.74 0.79
N TRP A 239 5.71 -16.24 0.43
CA TRP A 239 4.44 -15.55 0.56
C TRP A 239 3.37 -16.54 1.01
N ARG A 240 2.26 -16.00 1.52
CA ARG A 240 1.06 -16.75 1.88
C ARG A 240 -0.17 -15.89 1.74
N HIS A 241 -1.33 -16.53 1.62
CA HIS A 241 -2.60 -15.83 1.78
C HIS A 241 -2.72 -15.27 3.21
N LEU A 242 -3.38 -14.12 3.31
CA LEU A 242 -3.83 -13.62 4.59
C LEU A 242 -4.92 -14.55 5.14
N THR A 243 -4.92 -14.78 6.44
CA THR A 243 -6.07 -15.39 7.10
C THR A 243 -7.24 -14.41 7.15
N ARG A 244 -8.44 -14.90 7.43
CA ARG A 244 -9.62 -14.04 7.62
C ARG A 244 -9.40 -13.04 8.76
N ASP A 245 -8.83 -13.49 9.87
CA ASP A 245 -8.60 -12.64 11.04
C ASP A 245 -7.57 -11.54 10.73
N GLU A 246 -6.51 -11.86 9.99
CA GLU A 246 -5.51 -10.87 9.55
C GLU A 246 -6.12 -9.84 8.59
N PHE A 247 -6.95 -10.31 7.65
CA PHE A 247 -7.67 -9.43 6.74
C PHE A 247 -8.60 -8.48 7.51
N ASP A 248 -9.41 -9.00 8.43
CA ASP A 248 -10.34 -8.22 9.23
C ASP A 248 -9.61 -7.23 10.16
N ALA A 249 -8.46 -7.62 10.71
CA ALA A 249 -7.65 -6.77 11.55
C ALA A 249 -7.03 -5.59 10.77
N LEU A 250 -6.68 -5.77 9.50
CA LEU A 250 -6.21 -4.69 8.63
C LEU A 250 -7.34 -3.79 8.12
N CYS A 251 -8.58 -4.27 8.10
CA CYS A 251 -9.75 -3.47 7.73
C CYS A 251 -10.27 -2.60 8.89
N LYS A 252 -10.02 -3.02 10.14
CA LYS A 252 -10.39 -2.25 11.33
C LYS A 252 -9.41 -1.09 11.49
N THR A 253 -9.86 0.13 11.26
CA THR A 253 -9.16 1.32 11.77
C THR A 253 -9.06 1.16 13.29
N PRO A 254 -7.86 1.12 13.90
CA PRO A 254 -7.77 1.18 15.35
C PRO A 254 -8.48 2.44 15.85
N PRO A 255 -9.28 2.38 16.93
CA PRO A 255 -9.90 3.57 17.47
C PRO A 255 -8.81 4.57 17.82
N ALA A 256 -8.95 5.81 17.34
CA ALA A 256 -8.06 6.91 17.71
C ALA A 256 -7.90 6.92 19.25
N ALA A 257 -6.66 6.96 19.73
CA ALA A 257 -6.39 7.08 21.15
C ALA A 257 -7.17 8.29 21.71
N PRO A 258 -7.81 8.18 22.90
CA PRO A 258 -8.54 9.30 23.48
C PRO A 258 -7.57 10.46 23.67
N GLN A 259 -7.83 11.58 22.98
CA GLN A 259 -7.07 12.80 23.23
C GLN A 259 -7.23 13.20 24.70
N PRO A 260 -6.17 13.66 25.37
CA PRO A 260 -6.30 14.19 26.72
C PRO A 260 -7.27 15.37 26.66
N SER A 261 -8.41 15.21 27.34
CA SER A 261 -9.39 16.27 27.55
C SER A 261 -8.70 17.46 28.19
N THR A 262 -8.48 18.52 27.42
CA THR A 262 -8.20 19.84 27.97
C THR A 262 -9.49 20.36 28.59
N ALA A 263 -9.71 20.02 29.86
CA ALA A 263 -10.74 20.66 30.66
C ALA A 263 -10.41 22.18 30.75
N PRO A 264 -11.39 23.08 30.49
CA PRO A 264 -11.17 24.50 30.68
C PRO A 264 -10.95 24.79 32.16
N ARG A 265 -9.85 25.47 32.49
CA ARG A 265 -9.59 26.00 33.84
C ARG A 265 -10.74 26.91 34.24
N SER A 266 -11.55 26.48 35.21
CA SER A 266 -12.54 27.33 35.87
C SER A 266 -11.82 28.47 36.59
N ARG A 267 -12.13 29.71 36.19
CA ARG A 267 -11.77 30.92 36.95
C ARG A 267 -12.42 30.84 38.34
N HIS A 268 -11.60 30.92 39.39
CA HIS A 268 -12.08 31.24 40.75
C HIS A 268 -12.36 32.74 40.84
N PRO A 269 -13.46 33.17 41.50
CA PRO A 269 -13.64 34.55 41.90
C PRO A 269 -13.12 34.76 43.34
N ARG A 270 -12.26 35.76 43.53
CA ARG A 270 -12.20 36.60 44.72
C ARG A 270 -11.83 38.01 44.28
#